data_AF-A0AAV1A7N8-F1
#
_entry.id   AF-A0AAV1A7N8-F1
#
_cell.length_a   1.000
_cell.length_b   1.000
_cell.length_c   1.000
_cell.angle_alpha   90.00
_cell.angle_beta   90.00
_cell.angle_gamma   90.00
#
_symmetry.space_group_name_H-M   'P 1'
#
loop_
_entity.id
_entity.type
_entity.pdbx_description
1 polymer ?
#
loop_
_entity_poly.entity_id
_entity_poly.type
_entity_poly.pdbx_seq_one_letter_code
_entity_poly.pdbx_strand_id
1 'polypeptide(L)'
;MRTTSGEIVETLPRSFQVHSKICMELMRILDDIMRIFPDIEDARPKCSSGIESLVYLNNSIQKAKLLLQHCSECSKLYLAVTGDTVLLRCQKAKKSLEQSLIPIQSMVPVVLAVEVSRIVDDLERATFVLDSAEE
;
A
#
# COMPACT_ATOMS: atom_id res chain seq x y z
N MET A 1 -36.04 0.15 9.52
CA MET A 1 -35.40 0.48 8.23
C MET A 1 -33.99 -0.07 8.26
N ARG A 2 -33.70 -1.05 7.41
CA ARG A 2 -32.41 -1.73 7.33
C ARG A 2 -31.55 -0.91 6.37
N THR A 3 -30.58 -0.16 6.89
CA THR A 3 -29.60 0.54 6.04
C THR A 3 -28.58 -0.49 5.58
N THR A 4 -28.73 -0.96 4.34
CA THR A 4 -27.66 -1.68 3.63
C THR A 4 -26.60 -0.64 3.29
N SER A 5 -25.57 -0.52 4.14
CA SER A 5 -24.31 0.11 3.73
C SER A 5 -23.75 -0.76 2.62
N GLY A 6 -23.84 -0.27 1.38
CA GLY A 6 -23.07 -0.85 0.29
C GLY A 6 -21.60 -0.69 0.65
N GLU A 7 -20.94 -1.80 0.96
CA GLU A 7 -19.49 -1.89 0.86
C GLU A 7 -19.15 -1.53 -0.59
N ILE A 8 -18.72 -0.30 -0.79
CA ILE A 8 -17.95 0.05 -1.97
C ILE A 8 -16.67 -0.76 -1.79
N VAL A 9 -16.59 -1.92 -2.44
CA VAL A 9 -15.32 -2.61 -2.58
C VAL A 9 -14.43 -1.65 -3.35
N GLU A 10 -13.60 -0.90 -2.64
CA GLU A 10 -12.58 -0.02 -3.23
C GLU A 10 -11.59 -0.92 -3.98
N THR A 11 -11.86 -1.14 -5.26
CA THR A 11 -11.03 -1.96 -6.12
C THR A 11 -9.80 -1.18 -6.55
N LEU A 12 -8.61 -1.74 -6.31
CA LEU A 12 -7.38 -1.21 -6.88
C LEU A 12 -7.45 -1.22 -8.43
N PRO A 13 -6.73 -0.30 -9.11
CA PRO A 13 -6.67 -0.27 -10.56
C PRO A 13 -6.14 -1.58 -11.14
N ARG A 14 -6.70 -2.04 -12.26
CA ARG A 14 -6.35 -3.33 -12.88
C ARG A 14 -5.31 -3.25 -14.00
N SER A 15 -4.90 -2.05 -14.40
CA SER A 15 -3.97 -1.84 -15.50
C SER A 15 -3.25 -0.50 -15.40
N PHE A 16 -1.98 -0.49 -15.80
CA PHE A 16 -1.14 0.71 -15.87
C PHE A 16 -0.58 0.85 -17.28
N GLN A 17 -0.61 2.06 -17.83
CA GLN A 17 -0.25 2.29 -19.24
C GLN A 17 1.25 2.52 -19.45
N VAL A 18 1.93 3.04 -18.42
CA VAL A 18 3.37 3.36 -18.36
C VAL A 18 3.79 3.11 -16.90
N HIS A 19 5.06 2.79 -16.67
CA HIS A 19 5.62 2.44 -15.35
C HIS A 19 4.91 1.24 -14.72
N SER A 20 4.52 0.30 -15.57
CA SER A 20 3.61 -0.79 -15.20
C SER A 20 4.21 -1.68 -14.13
N LYS A 21 5.51 -1.96 -14.23
CA LYS A 21 6.27 -2.77 -13.26
C LYS A 21 6.25 -2.17 -11.87
N ILE A 22 6.56 -0.87 -11.74
CA ILE A 22 6.58 -0.17 -10.44
C ILE A 22 5.18 -0.19 -9.81
N CYS A 23 4.16 0.16 -10.61
CA CYS A 23 2.80 0.25 -10.10
C CYS A 23 2.22 -1.12 -9.72
N MET A 24 2.51 -2.16 -10.51
CA MET A 24 2.10 -3.54 -10.20
C MET A 24 2.77 -4.07 -8.94
N GLU A 25 4.06 -3.79 -8.74
CA GLU A 25 4.78 -4.23 -7.54
C GLU A 25 4.21 -3.56 -6.28
N LEU A 26 3.96 -2.24 -6.32
CA LEU A 26 3.30 -1.55 -5.21
C LEU A 26 1.87 -2.04 -4.98
N MET A 27 1.11 -2.31 -6.05
CA MET A 27 -0.25 -2.84 -5.97
C MET A 27 -0.28 -4.21 -5.28
N ARG A 28 0.61 -5.12 -5.65
CA ARG A 28 0.70 -6.46 -5.05
C ARG A 28 0.92 -6.38 -3.54
N ILE A 29 1.87 -5.55 -3.11
CA ILE A 29 2.14 -5.36 -1.67
C ILE A 29 0.93 -4.75 -0.96
N LEU A 30 0.26 -3.79 -1.60
CA LEU A 30 -0.92 -3.15 -1.04
C LEU A 30 -2.09 -4.15 -0.89
N ASP A 31 -2.28 -5.05 -1.85
CA ASP A 31 -3.26 -6.14 -1.78
C ASP A 31 -2.98 -7.07 -0.59
N ASP A 32 -1.71 -7.46 -0.38
CA ASP A 32 -1.32 -8.29 0.76
C ASP A 32 -1.56 -7.60 2.10
N ILE A 33 -1.28 -6.28 2.20
CA ILE A 33 -1.59 -5.48 3.39
C ILE A 33 -3.10 -5.40 3.61
N MET A 34 -3.88 -5.11 2.58
CA MET A 34 -5.33 -5.00 2.66
C MET A 34 -5.98 -6.31 3.09
N ARG A 35 -5.41 -7.46 2.72
CA ARG A 35 -5.90 -8.79 3.14
C ARG A 35 -5.82 -8.97 4.66
N ILE A 36 -4.74 -8.50 5.29
CA ILE A 36 -4.52 -8.70 6.74
C ILE A 36 -5.00 -7.50 7.58
N PHE A 37 -5.34 -6.38 6.96
CA PHE A 37 -5.74 -5.17 7.66
C PHE A 37 -6.93 -5.38 8.62
N PRO A 38 -8.01 -6.10 8.26
CA PRO A 38 -9.10 -6.38 9.19
C PRO A 38 -8.65 -7.13 10.44
N ASP A 39 -7.73 -8.10 10.30
CA ASP A 39 -7.20 -8.86 11.44
C ASP A 39 -6.35 -7.98 12.36
N ILE A 40 -5.63 -6.99 11.79
CA ILE A 40 -4.90 -5.97 12.57
C ILE A 40 -5.87 -5.08 13.34
N GLU A 41 -6.98 -4.65 12.71
CA GLU A 41 -8.02 -3.86 13.37
C GLU A 41 -8.68 -4.65 14.51
N ASP A 42 -8.97 -5.93 14.30
CA ASP A 42 -9.58 -6.83 15.28
C ASP A 42 -8.65 -7.14 16.47
N ALA A 43 -7.33 -7.18 16.23
CA ALA A 43 -6.34 -7.28 17.31
C ALA A 43 -6.39 -6.08 18.27
N ARG A 44 -6.95 -4.93 17.83
CA ARG A 44 -7.15 -3.70 18.61
C ARG A 44 -5.91 -3.32 19.44
N PRO A 45 -4.86 -2.74 18.85
CA PRO A 45 -3.74 -2.20 19.62
C PRO A 45 -4.24 -1.13 20.62
N LYS A 46 -4.35 -1.46 21.91
CA LYS A 46 -4.99 -0.58 22.93
C LYS A 46 -4.04 0.46 23.53
N CYS A 47 -2.75 0.40 23.22
CA CYS A 47 -1.79 1.42 23.64
C CYS A 47 -1.83 2.62 22.69
N SER A 48 -1.47 3.81 23.17
CA SER A 48 -1.43 5.04 22.35
C SER A 48 -0.55 4.87 21.11
N SER A 49 0.64 4.28 21.28
CA SER A 49 1.56 3.97 20.17
C SER A 49 0.97 3.00 19.15
N GLY A 50 0.12 2.07 19.58
CA GLY A 50 -0.54 1.12 18.69
C GLY A 50 -1.68 1.76 17.90
N ILE A 51 -2.46 2.62 18.54
CA ILE A 51 -3.49 3.41 17.85
C ILE A 51 -2.84 4.32 16.81
N GLU A 52 -1.75 5.00 17.17
CA GLU A 52 -0.98 5.86 16.25
C GLU A 52 -0.43 5.07 15.06
N SER A 53 0.11 3.87 15.31
CA SER A 53 0.65 3.01 14.25
C SER A 53 -0.45 2.52 13.30
N LEU A 54 -1.61 2.13 13.82
CA LEU A 54 -2.76 1.71 13.03
C LEU A 54 -3.32 2.85 12.18
N VAL A 55 -3.47 4.05 12.76
CA VAL A 55 -3.87 5.26 12.02
C VAL A 55 -2.85 5.60 10.94
N TYR A 56 -1.55 5.47 11.24
CA TYR A 56 -0.49 5.73 10.27
C TYR A 56 -0.50 4.71 9.13
N LEU A 57 -0.75 3.43 9.40
CA LEU A 57 -0.93 2.38 8.40
C LEU A 57 -2.12 2.69 7.49
N ASN A 58 -3.30 2.98 8.05
CA ASN A 58 -4.48 3.32 7.26
C ASN A 58 -4.22 4.53 6.34
N ASN A 59 -3.63 5.59 6.86
CA ASN A 59 -3.26 6.76 6.06
C ASN A 59 -2.27 6.44 4.94
N SER A 60 -1.33 5.52 5.19
CA SER A 60 -0.34 5.08 4.20
C SER A 60 -0.99 4.24 3.10
N ILE A 61 -1.92 3.34 3.45
CA ILE A 61 -2.75 2.57 2.52
C ILE A 61 -3.52 3.53 1.60
N GLN A 62 -4.25 4.50 2.17
CA GLN A 62 -5.06 5.45 1.39
C GLN A 62 -4.20 6.28 0.41
N LYS A 63 -3.02 6.73 0.85
CA LYS A 63 -2.08 7.45 -0.03
C LYS A 63 -1.54 6.58 -1.15
N ALA A 64 -1.25 5.30 -0.87
CA ALA A 64 -0.80 4.36 -1.89
C ALA A 64 -1.91 4.08 -2.92
N LYS A 65 -3.17 3.91 -2.47
CA LYS A 65 -4.33 3.77 -3.37
C LYS A 65 -4.46 4.96 -4.31
N LEU A 66 -4.42 6.19 -3.78
CA LEU A 66 -4.50 7.41 -4.59
C LEU A 66 -3.36 7.54 -5.59
N LEU A 67 -2.15 7.09 -5.23
CA LEU A 67 -1.02 7.06 -6.14
C LEU A 67 -1.23 6.06 -7.29
N LEU A 68 -1.68 4.85 -6.98
CA LEU A 68 -1.97 3.84 -8.01
C LEU A 68 -3.10 4.32 -8.93
N GLN A 69 -4.17 4.89 -8.38
CA GLN A 69 -5.26 5.46 -9.17
C GLN A 69 -4.74 6.55 -10.13
N HIS A 70 -3.91 7.47 -9.63
CA HIS A 70 -3.26 8.49 -10.44
C HIS A 70 -2.45 7.88 -11.60
N CYS A 71 -1.67 6.83 -11.33
CA CYS A 71 -0.88 6.14 -12.37
C CYS A 71 -1.74 5.39 -13.39
N SER A 72 -2.97 5.02 -13.03
CA SER A 72 -3.89 4.33 -13.94
C SER A 72 -4.74 5.28 -14.81
N GLU A 73 -5.04 6.48 -14.29
CA GLU A 73 -5.97 7.42 -14.93
C GLU A 73 -5.26 8.54 -15.70
N CYS A 74 -4.02 8.87 -15.35
CA CYS A 74 -3.27 9.91 -16.05
C CYS A 74 -2.92 9.53 -17.49
N SER A 75 -2.76 10.54 -18.34
CA SER A 75 -2.36 10.32 -19.73
C SER A 75 -0.94 9.76 -19.81
N LYS A 76 -0.69 8.91 -20.82
CA LYS A 76 0.65 8.34 -21.08
C LYS A 76 1.74 9.41 -21.14
N LEU A 77 1.48 10.51 -21.86
CA LEU A 77 2.43 11.60 -22.02
C LEU A 77 2.79 12.24 -20.68
N TYR A 78 1.79 12.46 -19.81
CA TYR A 78 2.03 13.02 -18.49
C TYR A 78 2.87 12.07 -17.63
N LEU A 79 2.55 10.78 -17.63
CA LEU A 79 3.28 9.77 -16.86
C LEU A 79 4.71 9.55 -17.36
N ALA A 80 4.94 9.63 -18.68
CA ALA A 80 6.30 9.58 -19.25
C ALA A 80 7.13 10.78 -18.78
N VAL A 81 6.59 12.00 -18.85
CA VAL A 81 7.31 13.21 -18.42
C VAL A 81 7.49 13.29 -16.89
N THR A 82 6.65 12.59 -16.12
CA THR A 82 6.67 12.59 -14.64
C THR A 82 7.20 11.28 -14.03
N GLY A 83 7.89 10.43 -14.82
CA GLY A 83 8.38 9.12 -14.38
C GLY A 83 9.18 9.15 -13.08
N ASP A 84 10.18 10.03 -12.97
CA ASP A 84 10.96 10.21 -11.74
C ASP A 84 10.10 10.59 -10.53
N THR A 85 9.08 11.42 -10.75
CA THR A 85 8.14 11.82 -9.70
C THR A 85 7.28 10.64 -9.25
N VAL A 86 6.81 9.81 -10.19
CA VAL A 86 6.06 8.58 -9.89
C VAL A 86 6.95 7.62 -9.09
N LEU A 87 8.18 7.37 -9.55
CA LEU A 87 9.15 6.52 -8.86
C LEU A 87 9.38 6.98 -7.41
N LEU A 88 9.67 8.26 -7.21
CA LEU A 88 9.90 8.83 -5.88
C LEU A 88 8.66 8.68 -4.98
N ARG A 89 7.46 8.88 -5.53
CA ARG A 89 6.20 8.71 -4.80
C ARG A 89 5.96 7.25 -4.42
N CYS A 90 6.26 6.30 -5.31
CA CYS A 90 6.17 4.85 -5.01
C CYS A 90 7.16 4.46 -3.92
N GLN A 91 8.42 4.90 -4.00
CA GLN A 91 9.43 4.66 -2.96
C GLN A 91 9.00 5.23 -1.61
N LYS A 92 8.43 6.43 -1.60
CA LYS A 92 7.89 7.04 -0.38
C LYS A 92 6.71 6.24 0.17
N ALA A 93 5.81 5.75 -0.68
CA ALA A 93 4.69 4.90 -0.28
C ALA A 93 5.18 3.59 0.36
N LYS A 94 6.11 2.88 -0.30
CA LYS A 94 6.78 1.70 0.27
C LYS A 94 7.32 1.97 1.66
N LYS A 95 8.12 3.03 1.83
CA LYS A 95 8.73 3.37 3.11
C LYS A 95 7.69 3.70 4.19
N SER A 96 6.63 4.42 3.84
CA SER A 96 5.54 4.71 4.79
C SER A 96 4.79 3.46 5.24
N LEU A 97 4.50 2.53 4.32
CA LEU A 97 3.87 1.24 4.64
C LEU A 97 4.76 0.43 5.59
N GLU A 98 6.04 0.28 5.25
CA GLU A 98 7.04 -0.42 6.05
C GLU A 98 7.13 0.15 7.47
N GLN A 99 7.33 1.46 7.59
CA GLN A 99 7.41 2.15 8.89
C GLN A 99 6.15 2.01 9.73
N SER A 100 4.99 1.89 9.09
CA SER A 100 3.72 1.72 9.81
C SER A 100 3.49 0.27 10.29
N LEU A 101 4.05 -0.72 9.60
CA LEU A 101 3.89 -2.15 9.93
C LEU A 101 4.87 -2.63 10.99
N ILE A 102 6.10 -2.10 11.03
CA ILE A 102 7.13 -2.52 11.99
C ILE A 102 6.64 -2.50 13.45
N PRO A 103 6.02 -1.41 13.96
CA PRO A 103 5.55 -1.37 15.35
C PRO A 103 4.41 -2.36 15.62
N ILE A 104 3.56 -2.61 14.61
CA ILE A 104 2.36 -3.45 14.70
C ILE A 104 2.73 -4.91 15.02
N GLN A 105 3.89 -5.41 14.55
CA GLN A 105 4.36 -6.77 14.83
C GLN A 105 4.37 -7.12 16.31
N SER A 106 4.69 -6.14 17.17
CA SER A 106 4.76 -6.32 18.63
C SER A 106 3.41 -6.18 19.34
N MET A 107 2.36 -5.80 18.61
CA MET A 107 1.05 -5.40 19.14
C MET A 107 -0.08 -6.33 18.73
N VAL A 108 0.21 -7.32 17.88
CA VAL A 108 -0.74 -8.29 17.35
C VAL A 108 -0.42 -9.71 17.83
N PRO A 109 -1.37 -10.66 17.78
CA PRO A 109 -1.09 -12.06 18.06
C PRO A 109 0.03 -12.63 17.19
N VAL A 110 0.79 -13.60 17.71
CA VAL A 110 1.98 -14.17 17.06
C VAL A 110 1.72 -14.61 15.62
N VAL A 111 0.56 -15.23 15.34
CA VAL A 111 0.20 -15.67 13.99
C VAL A 111 0.15 -14.49 13.01
N LEU A 112 -0.50 -13.40 13.39
CA LEU A 112 -0.58 -12.18 12.58
C LEU A 112 0.76 -11.46 12.50
N ALA A 113 1.58 -11.49 13.57
CA ALA A 113 2.92 -10.91 13.56
C ALA A 113 3.83 -11.57 12.51
N VAL A 114 3.68 -12.88 12.28
CA VAL A 114 4.41 -13.60 11.22
C VAL A 114 3.99 -13.11 9.83
N GLU A 115 2.70 -12.87 9.60
CA GLU A 115 2.21 -12.34 8.33
C GLU A 115 2.68 -10.90 8.10
N VAL A 116 2.60 -10.05 9.12
CA VAL A 116 3.13 -8.68 9.06
C VAL A 116 4.63 -8.68 8.76
N SER A 117 5.41 -9.56 9.42
CA SER A 117 6.85 -9.68 9.16
C SER A 117 7.15 -10.09 7.72
N ARG A 118 6.38 -11.02 7.14
CA ARG A 118 6.55 -11.42 5.73
C ARG A 118 6.34 -10.24 4.78
N ILE A 119 5.32 -9.43 5.04
CA ILE A 119 5.03 -8.24 4.22
C ILE A 119 6.12 -7.18 4.38
N VAL A 120 6.65 -6.98 5.59
CA VAL A 120 7.80 -6.07 5.81
C VAL A 120 9.03 -6.56 5.04
N ASP A 121 9.32 -7.86 5.09
CA ASP A 121 10.43 -8.44 4.32
C ASP A 121 10.23 -8.29 2.79
N ASP A 122 8.99 -8.42 2.30
CA ASP A 122 8.65 -8.20 0.90
C ASP A 122 8.77 -6.73 0.50
N LEU A 123 8.34 -5.81 1.37
CA LEU A 123 8.57 -4.37 1.21
C LEU A 123 10.06 -4.10 1.08
N GLU A 124 10.91 -4.58 1.98
CA GLU A 124 12.36 -4.36 1.94
C GLU A 124 12.96 -4.81 0.60
N ARG A 125 12.60 -6.02 0.12
CA ARG A 125 13.09 -6.60 -1.14
C ARG A 125 12.52 -5.94 -2.40
N ALA A 126 11.35 -5.31 -2.32
CA ALA A 126 10.71 -4.70 -3.49
C ALA A 126 11.59 -3.61 -4.09
N THR A 127 11.92 -3.76 -5.37
CA THR A 127 12.77 -2.80 -6.09
C THR A 127 11.93 -2.05 -7.10
N PHE A 128 11.92 -0.72 -7.01
CA PHE A 128 11.26 0.14 -7.98
C PHE A 128 12.31 0.73 -8.93
N VAL A 129 12.19 0.38 -10.21
CA VAL A 129 13.07 0.86 -11.29
C VAL A 129 12.19 1.28 -12.46
N LEU A 130 12.48 2.44 -13.04
CA LEU A 130 11.83 2.88 -14.27
C LEU A 130 12.28 1.98 -15.42
N ASP A 131 11.31 1.52 -16.21
CA ASP A 131 11.62 0.78 -17.42
C ASP A 131 11.74 1.78 -18.58
N SER A 132 12.97 2.07 -19.00
CA SER A 132 13.23 2.99 -20.12
C SER A 132 12.67 2.50 -21.46
N ALA A 133 12.20 1.24 -21.54
CA ALA A 133 11.49 0.73 -22.71
C ALA A 133 9.98 1.09 -22.72
N GLU A 134 9.44 1.60 -21.62
CA GLU A 134 8.05 2.07 -21.50
C GLU A 134 7.89 3.58 -21.81
N GLU A 135 9.01 4.30 -22.03
CA GLU A 135 9.10 5.72 -22.45
C GLU A 135 9.14 5.86 -23.98
#